data_AF-A0A3P3ZR40-F1
#
_entry.id   AF-A0A3P3ZR40-F1
#
_cell.length_a   1.000
_cell.length_b   1.000
_cell.length_c   1.000
_cell.angle_alpha   90.00
_cell.angle_beta   90.00
_cell.angle_gamma   90.00
#
_symmetry.space_group_name_H-M   'P 1'
#
loop_
_entity.id
_entity.type
_entity.pdbx_description
1 polymer ?
#
loop_
_entity_poly.entity_id
_entity_poly.type
_entity_poly.pdbx_seq_one_letter_code
_entity_poly.pdbx_strand_id
1 'polypeptide(L)'
;MIETAKAVNIPTDQRLLLVEPQEFIIDGQEVKEPVGMSGIRLETKVHIVTGAQTAAENVIKCVRRCGLEVDAVVLHPLASSHAVLTEDEKELGVVLVDVGAGVTDVAIYTGGSIRHTAIIPIAGELITSDIAMALRTPTKDAEDIKIEHGVAKQLLAGVDERLEVPGLGDRGPRMLSRQALAGVIEPRVEEIFALVQQVVRDSGYEEVLSSGVVITGGASLMPGMVELGEDIFLKPVRLGLPQYTGPLSDMVRSPRNATAMGLLVEAQTQRQRGARIAQKTSGARSLVARVRDWFAGNF
;
A
#
# COMPACT_ATOMS: atom_id res chain seq x y z
N MET A 1 3.46 21.30 20.74
CA MET A 1 2.32 20.54 21.27
C MET A 1 1.83 19.53 20.24
N ILE A 2 2.60 18.46 19.98
CA ILE A 2 2.12 17.22 19.32
C ILE A 2 2.48 16.05 20.24
N GLU A 3 2.33 16.24 21.55
CA GLU A 3 2.54 15.16 22.54
C GLU A 3 1.22 14.63 23.11
N THR A 4 0.09 15.28 22.83
CA THR A 4 -1.20 14.97 23.48
C THR A 4 -2.09 14.00 22.68
N ALA A 5 -1.62 13.43 21.58
CA ALA A 5 -2.32 12.35 20.85
C ALA A 5 -1.95 10.94 21.35
N LYS A 6 -1.46 10.80 22.60
CA LYS A 6 -1.19 9.51 23.26
C LYS A 6 -2.16 9.22 24.41
N ALA A 7 -3.46 9.40 24.18
CA ALA A 7 -4.51 8.96 25.10
C ALA A 7 -5.25 7.70 24.60
N VAL A 8 -4.63 6.94 23.69
CA VAL A 8 -5.13 5.61 23.32
C VAL A 8 -4.27 4.58 24.04
N ASN A 9 -4.91 3.79 24.92
CA ASN A 9 -4.24 2.72 25.64
C ASN A 9 -3.93 1.59 24.65
N ILE A 10 -2.70 1.55 24.14
CA ILE A 10 -2.25 0.49 23.24
C ILE A 10 -1.79 -0.68 24.11
N PRO A 11 -2.34 -1.90 23.92
CA PRO A 11 -1.90 -3.08 24.65
C PRO A 11 -0.38 -3.30 24.54
N THR A 12 0.24 -3.82 25.59
CA THR A 12 1.71 -3.99 25.64
C THR A 12 2.25 -5.01 24.63
N ASP A 13 1.41 -5.92 24.17
CA ASP A 13 1.72 -6.89 23.11
C ASP A 13 1.53 -6.32 21.69
N GLN A 14 1.04 -5.08 21.59
CA GLN A 14 0.87 -4.36 20.34
C GLN A 14 1.90 -3.23 20.19
N ARG A 15 2.30 -3.03 18.93
CA ARG A 15 3.13 -1.93 18.48
C ARG A 15 2.29 -0.97 17.67
N LEU A 16 2.47 0.32 17.91
CA LEU A 16 1.97 1.36 17.04
C LEU A 16 2.75 1.37 15.72
N LEU A 17 2.07 1.13 14.60
CA LEU A 17 2.65 1.10 13.26
C LEU A 17 2.36 2.38 12.48
N LEU A 18 1.18 2.98 12.68
CA LEU A 18 0.77 4.20 12.00
C LEU A 18 -0.08 5.08 12.92
N VAL A 19 0.15 6.40 12.84
CA VAL A 19 -0.75 7.43 13.36
C VAL A 19 -0.81 8.54 12.32
N GLU A 20 -1.91 8.61 11.58
CA GLU A 20 -2.15 9.66 10.59
C GLU A 20 -3.31 10.54 11.00
N PRO A 21 -3.13 11.86 11.14
CA PRO A 21 -4.24 12.79 11.29
C PRO A 21 -5.17 12.73 10.07
N GLN A 22 -6.46 12.65 10.32
CA GLN A 22 -7.50 12.69 9.29
C GLN A 22 -8.15 14.06 9.21
N GLU A 23 -8.47 14.64 10.37
CA GLU A 23 -9.18 15.90 10.50
C GLU A 23 -8.67 16.64 11.74
N PHE A 24 -8.56 17.96 11.63
CA PHE A 24 -8.33 18.83 12.77
C PHE A 24 -9.58 19.67 13.02
N ILE A 25 -9.88 19.93 14.29
CA ILE A 25 -11.03 20.73 14.69
C ILE A 25 -10.53 21.80 15.66
N ILE A 26 -10.74 23.08 15.33
CA ILE A 26 -10.42 24.23 16.19
C ILE A 26 -11.73 24.88 16.62
N ASP A 27 -11.98 24.93 17.93
CA ASP A 27 -13.16 25.57 18.52
C ASP A 27 -14.50 25.11 17.88
N GLY A 28 -14.56 23.82 17.49
CA GLY A 28 -15.73 23.20 16.87
C GLY A 28 -15.82 23.33 15.34
N GLN A 29 -14.84 23.96 14.68
CA GLN A 29 -14.77 24.08 13.23
C GLN A 29 -13.69 23.17 12.65
N GLU A 30 -14.03 22.40 11.62
CA GLU A 30 -13.09 21.56 10.89
C GLU A 30 -12.10 22.41 10.09
N VAL A 31 -10.81 22.08 10.22
CA VAL A 31 -9.71 22.75 9.52
C VAL A 31 -8.75 21.70 8.92
N LYS A 32 -8.21 21.99 7.73
CA LYS A 32 -7.27 21.08 7.05
C LYS A 32 -5.86 21.18 7.61
N GLU A 33 -5.39 22.39 7.88
CA GLU A 33 -4.07 22.63 8.46
C GLU A 33 -4.18 23.59 9.66
N PRO A 34 -3.95 23.11 10.90
CA PRO A 34 -4.10 23.93 12.10
C PRO A 34 -2.87 24.81 12.37
N VAL A 35 -1.76 24.62 11.63
CA VAL A 35 -0.50 25.31 11.89
C VAL A 35 -0.63 26.79 11.58
N GLY A 36 -0.44 27.63 12.60
CA GLY A 36 -0.56 29.09 12.48
C GLY A 36 -1.94 29.65 12.82
N MET A 37 -2.90 28.78 13.14
CA MET A 37 -4.22 29.20 13.63
C MET A 37 -4.23 29.32 15.16
N SER A 38 -5.03 30.26 15.67
CA SER A 38 -5.27 30.45 17.11
C SER A 38 -6.62 29.83 17.48
N GLY A 39 -6.68 29.18 18.63
CA GLY A 39 -7.93 28.64 19.18
C GLY A 39 -7.77 28.22 20.62
N ILE A 40 -8.89 27.99 21.30
CA ILE A 40 -8.92 27.59 22.71
C ILE A 40 -8.78 26.06 22.80
N ARG A 41 -9.43 25.32 21.90
CA ARG A 41 -9.40 23.85 21.86
C ARG A 41 -9.02 23.36 20.47
N LEU A 42 -8.01 22.48 20.41
CA LEU A 42 -7.63 21.73 19.22
C LEU A 42 -7.95 20.25 19.46
N GLU A 43 -8.75 19.68 18.57
CA GLU A 43 -9.01 18.25 18.49
C GLU A 43 -8.47 17.69 17.18
N THR A 44 -8.21 16.38 17.17
CA THR A 44 -7.72 15.70 15.97
C THR A 44 -8.33 14.31 15.91
N LYS A 45 -8.94 13.97 14.78
CA LYS A 45 -9.29 12.58 14.46
C LYS A 45 -8.08 11.94 13.82
N VAL A 46 -7.71 10.75 14.28
CA VAL A 46 -6.50 10.04 13.82
C VAL A 46 -6.83 8.63 13.38
N HIS A 47 -6.24 8.22 12.26
CA HIS A 47 -6.17 6.82 11.86
C HIS A 47 -5.01 6.15 12.57
N ILE A 48 -5.31 5.18 13.44
CA ILE A 48 -4.30 4.44 14.20
C ILE A 48 -4.27 3.00 13.70
N VAL A 49 -3.08 2.53 13.35
CA VAL A 49 -2.84 1.11 13.03
C VAL A 49 -1.85 0.55 14.02
N THR A 50 -2.22 -0.56 14.65
CA THR A 50 -1.36 -1.35 15.52
C THR A 50 -1.13 -2.74 14.93
N GLY A 51 -0.06 -3.40 15.37
CA GLY A 51 0.24 -4.77 14.99
C GLY A 51 0.97 -5.51 16.09
N ALA A 52 1.11 -6.83 15.97
CA ALA A 52 1.80 -7.63 16.98
C ALA A 52 3.25 -7.18 17.15
N GLN A 53 3.64 -6.83 18.38
CA GLN A 53 4.99 -6.39 18.72
C GLN A 53 6.04 -7.45 18.32
N THR A 54 5.72 -8.73 18.56
CA THR A 54 6.59 -9.87 18.23
C THR A 54 6.85 -10.01 16.73
N ALA A 55 5.82 -9.79 15.89
CA ALA A 55 5.96 -9.83 14.44
C ALA A 55 6.90 -8.72 13.94
N ALA A 56 6.70 -7.49 14.40
CA ALA A 56 7.57 -6.36 14.06
C ALA A 56 9.03 -6.61 14.50
N GLU A 57 9.23 -7.14 15.71
CA GLU A 57 10.57 -7.47 16.20
C GLU A 57 11.25 -8.57 15.39
N ASN A 58 10.52 -9.58 14.93
CA ASN A 58 11.10 -10.65 14.11
C ASN A 58 11.65 -10.10 12.79
N VAL A 59 10.93 -9.19 12.15
CA VAL A 59 11.40 -8.49 10.93
C VAL A 59 12.65 -7.66 11.22
N ILE A 60 12.65 -6.86 12.30
CA ILE A 60 13.81 -6.03 12.67
C ILE A 60 15.03 -6.90 12.98
N LYS A 61 14.85 -7.99 13.73
CA LYS A 61 15.93 -8.93 14.05
C LYS A 61 16.49 -9.59 12.79
N CYS A 62 15.64 -9.93 11.82
CA CYS A 62 16.08 -10.46 10.54
C CYS A 62 17.03 -9.49 9.81
N VAL A 63 16.63 -8.22 9.68
CA VAL A 63 17.46 -7.18 9.04
C VAL A 63 18.78 -6.98 9.78
N ARG A 64 18.74 -6.92 11.12
CA ARG A 64 19.96 -6.77 11.95
C ARG A 64 20.94 -7.93 11.83
N ARG A 65 20.46 -9.16 11.63
CA ARG A 65 21.33 -10.31 11.38
C ARG A 65 22.13 -10.19 10.08
N CYS A 66 21.69 -9.35 9.15
CA CYS A 66 22.44 -9.01 7.94
C CYS A 66 23.45 -7.86 8.15
N GLY A 67 23.65 -7.38 9.38
CA GLY A 67 24.56 -6.26 9.68
C GLY A 67 24.01 -4.89 9.33
N LEU A 68 22.69 -4.76 9.18
CA LEU A 68 22.00 -3.52 8.85
C LEU A 68 21.19 -3.01 10.05
N GLU A 69 21.04 -1.68 10.17
CA GLU A 69 20.11 -1.09 11.13
C GLU A 69 18.77 -0.73 10.48
N VAL A 70 17.71 -0.73 11.29
CA VAL A 70 16.35 -0.38 10.85
C VAL A 70 16.00 1.00 11.40
N ASP A 71 15.98 2.00 10.52
CA ASP A 71 15.61 3.37 10.88
C ASP A 71 14.12 3.49 11.24
N ALA A 72 13.25 2.83 10.47
CA ALA A 72 11.80 2.87 10.65
C ALA A 72 11.13 1.59 10.14
N VAL A 73 9.97 1.29 10.71
CA VAL A 73 9.01 0.29 10.20
C VAL A 73 7.83 1.06 9.64
N VAL A 74 7.43 0.76 8.41
CA VAL A 74 6.35 1.47 7.71
C VAL A 74 5.25 0.46 7.36
N LEU A 75 4.00 0.88 7.50
CA LEU A 75 2.84 0.07 7.12
C LEU A 75 2.85 -0.15 5.59
N HIS A 76 2.66 -1.40 5.16
CA HIS A 76 2.76 -1.80 3.76
C HIS A 76 1.85 -0.99 2.80
N PRO A 77 0.51 -0.94 3.00
CA PRO A 77 -0.36 -0.16 2.12
C PRO A 77 -0.01 1.33 2.05
N LEU A 78 0.51 1.91 3.15
CA LEU A 78 0.97 3.29 3.15
C LEU A 78 2.20 3.47 2.27
N ALA A 79 3.19 2.59 2.40
CA ALA A 79 4.39 2.61 1.56
C ALA A 79 4.00 2.52 0.08
N SER A 80 3.23 1.50 -0.32
CA SER A 80 2.81 1.33 -1.72
C SER A 80 2.05 2.57 -2.23
N SER A 81 1.19 3.19 -1.40
CA SER A 81 0.46 4.41 -1.75
C SER A 81 1.38 5.58 -2.14
N HIS A 82 2.50 5.75 -1.43
CA HIS A 82 3.44 6.84 -1.67
C HIS A 82 4.13 6.73 -3.02
N ALA A 83 4.24 5.52 -3.56
CA ALA A 83 4.88 5.30 -4.85
C ALA A 83 3.92 5.48 -6.03
N VAL A 84 2.65 5.08 -5.88
CA VAL A 84 1.75 4.86 -7.03
C VAL A 84 0.55 5.80 -7.12
N LEU A 85 0.13 6.40 -6.01
CA LEU A 85 -0.99 7.34 -5.98
C LEU A 85 -0.51 8.77 -6.22
N THR A 86 -1.30 9.56 -6.93
CA THR A 86 -1.12 11.02 -7.01
C THR A 86 -1.82 11.70 -5.83
N GLU A 87 -1.45 12.95 -5.54
CA GLU A 87 -2.14 13.74 -4.51
C GLU A 87 -3.58 14.06 -4.92
N ASP A 88 -3.85 14.27 -6.22
CA ASP A 88 -5.21 14.50 -6.73
C ASP A 88 -6.12 13.30 -6.49
N GLU A 89 -5.61 12.08 -6.68
CA GLU A 89 -6.37 10.85 -6.39
C GLU A 89 -6.69 10.72 -4.90
N LYS A 90 -5.73 11.04 -4.03
CA LYS A 90 -5.94 11.03 -2.58
C LYS A 90 -6.96 12.09 -2.14
N GLU A 91 -6.98 13.24 -2.81
CA GLU A 91 -7.93 14.33 -2.51
C GLU A 91 -9.35 13.96 -2.97
N LEU A 92 -9.51 13.53 -4.22
CA LEU A 92 -10.81 13.22 -4.84
C LEU A 92 -11.43 11.90 -4.36
N GLY A 93 -10.61 10.99 -3.85
CA GLY A 93 -11.02 9.74 -3.25
C GLY A 93 -10.63 8.53 -4.08
N VAL A 94 -9.79 7.65 -3.53
CA VAL A 94 -9.22 6.49 -4.23
C VAL A 94 -9.04 5.31 -3.28
N VAL A 95 -9.21 4.10 -3.83
CA VAL A 95 -8.82 2.86 -3.15
C VAL A 95 -7.53 2.35 -3.77
N LEU A 96 -6.49 2.19 -2.95
CA LEU A 96 -5.32 1.41 -3.30
C LEU A 96 -5.57 -0.06 -2.94
N VAL A 97 -5.28 -0.95 -3.89
CA VAL A 97 -5.35 -2.40 -3.72
C VAL A 97 -4.01 -3.01 -4.13
N ASP A 98 -3.19 -3.42 -3.15
CA ASP A 98 -1.90 -4.07 -3.42
C ASP A 98 -2.09 -5.59 -3.35
N VAL A 99 -2.05 -6.27 -4.50
CA VAL A 99 -2.22 -7.72 -4.58
C VAL A 99 -0.84 -8.38 -4.60
N GLY A 100 -0.41 -8.82 -3.42
CA GLY A 100 0.86 -9.51 -3.21
C GLY A 100 0.79 -11.02 -3.50
N ALA A 101 1.70 -11.75 -2.85
CA ALA A 101 1.72 -13.22 -2.90
C ALA A 101 0.69 -13.82 -1.94
N GLY A 102 0.81 -13.56 -0.63
CA GLY A 102 -0.07 -14.13 0.39
C GLY A 102 -1.21 -13.22 0.87
N VAL A 103 -1.10 -11.90 0.67
CA VAL A 103 -2.09 -10.92 1.16
C VAL A 103 -2.43 -9.88 0.11
N THR A 104 -3.66 -9.37 0.21
CA THR A 104 -4.12 -8.18 -0.49
C THR A 104 -4.31 -7.06 0.53
N ASP A 105 -3.53 -5.99 0.39
CA ASP A 105 -3.62 -4.81 1.23
C ASP A 105 -4.54 -3.77 0.61
N VAL A 106 -5.41 -3.17 1.41
CA VAL A 106 -6.36 -2.13 0.99
C VAL A 106 -6.09 -0.85 1.79
N ALA A 107 -6.02 0.29 1.10
CA ALA A 107 -6.05 1.60 1.72
C ALA A 107 -7.00 2.54 0.99
N ILE A 108 -7.83 3.23 1.74
CA ILE A 108 -8.81 4.19 1.22
C ILE A 108 -8.35 5.59 1.58
N TYR A 109 -8.25 6.47 0.59
CA TYR A 109 -7.94 7.89 0.76
C TYR A 109 -9.13 8.74 0.32
N THR A 110 -9.39 9.85 1.00
CA THR A 110 -10.26 10.95 0.54
C THR A 110 -9.98 12.20 1.37
N GLY A 111 -10.04 13.38 0.74
CA GLY A 111 -9.65 14.66 1.34
C GLY A 111 -8.15 14.72 1.68
N GLY A 112 -7.33 13.98 0.93
CA GLY A 112 -5.86 13.98 1.05
C GLY A 112 -5.33 13.12 2.19
N SER A 113 -6.22 12.48 2.98
CA SER A 113 -5.85 11.69 4.15
C SER A 113 -6.30 10.24 4.03
N ILE A 114 -5.56 9.33 4.68
CA ILE A 114 -5.94 7.93 4.77
C ILE A 114 -7.15 7.77 5.70
N ARG A 115 -8.22 7.14 5.20
CA ARG A 115 -9.48 6.97 5.92
C ARG A 115 -9.67 5.57 6.49
N HIS A 116 -9.22 4.56 5.76
CA HIS A 116 -9.38 3.18 6.15
C HIS A 116 -8.24 2.32 5.61
N THR A 117 -7.89 1.26 6.34
CA THR A 117 -6.92 0.25 5.92
C THR A 117 -7.40 -1.13 6.31
N ALA A 118 -7.24 -2.11 5.42
CA ALA A 118 -7.55 -3.50 5.70
C ALA A 118 -6.52 -4.43 5.05
N ILE A 119 -6.41 -5.65 5.58
CA ILE A 119 -5.55 -6.71 5.04
C ILE A 119 -6.44 -7.94 4.83
N ILE A 120 -6.46 -8.46 3.61
CA ILE A 120 -7.22 -9.65 3.23
C ILE A 120 -6.21 -10.78 3.03
N PRO A 121 -6.34 -11.93 3.74
CA PRO A 121 -5.36 -13.02 3.72
C PRO A 121 -5.51 -13.94 2.50
N ILE A 122 -5.80 -13.39 1.31
CA ILE A 122 -5.79 -14.10 0.04
C ILE A 122 -5.18 -13.21 -1.04
N ALA A 123 -4.35 -13.77 -1.92
CA ALA A 123 -3.75 -13.07 -3.05
C ALA A 123 -3.18 -14.05 -4.09
N GLY A 124 -2.05 -13.73 -4.74
CA GLY A 124 -1.51 -14.45 -5.88
C GLY A 124 -1.10 -15.92 -5.65
N GLU A 125 -0.74 -16.31 -4.43
CA GLU A 125 -0.41 -17.71 -4.09
C GLU A 125 -1.63 -18.63 -4.21
N LEU A 126 -2.82 -18.10 -3.91
CA LEU A 126 -4.04 -18.88 -3.99
C LEU A 126 -4.43 -19.14 -5.45
N ILE A 127 -4.16 -18.19 -6.35
CA ILE A 127 -4.26 -18.39 -7.81
C ILE A 127 -3.35 -19.55 -8.24
N THR A 128 -2.10 -19.55 -7.77
CA THR A 128 -1.13 -20.63 -8.06
C THR A 128 -1.60 -21.98 -7.55
N SER A 129 -2.16 -22.02 -6.34
CA SER A 129 -2.74 -23.24 -5.76
C SER A 129 -3.90 -23.78 -6.59
N ASP A 130 -4.81 -22.91 -7.04
CA ASP A 130 -5.94 -23.29 -7.87
C ASP A 130 -5.49 -23.84 -9.22
N ILE A 131 -4.50 -23.21 -9.86
CA ILE A 131 -3.87 -23.71 -11.09
C ILE A 131 -3.24 -25.08 -10.85
N ALA A 132 -2.43 -25.24 -9.80
CA ALA A 132 -1.78 -26.51 -9.49
C ALA A 132 -2.80 -27.64 -9.29
N MET A 133 -3.89 -27.37 -8.57
CA MET A 133 -4.96 -28.32 -8.31
C MET A 133 -5.76 -28.67 -9.57
N ALA A 134 -6.23 -27.66 -10.30
CA ALA A 134 -7.06 -27.85 -11.50
C ALA A 134 -6.26 -28.52 -12.63
N LEU A 135 -5.01 -28.11 -12.81
CA LEU A 135 -4.14 -28.64 -13.86
C LEU A 135 -3.40 -29.91 -13.45
N ARG A 136 -3.42 -30.27 -12.16
CA ARG A 136 -2.69 -31.42 -11.60
C ARG A 136 -1.22 -31.39 -12.02
N THR A 137 -0.58 -30.25 -11.76
CA THR A 137 0.82 -29.95 -12.05
C THR A 137 1.53 -29.51 -10.76
N PRO A 138 2.85 -29.72 -10.60
CA PRO A 138 3.58 -29.21 -9.44
C PRO A 138 3.39 -27.70 -9.21
N THR A 139 3.41 -27.25 -7.96
CA THR A 139 3.18 -25.85 -7.59
C THR A 139 4.15 -24.88 -8.25
N LYS A 140 5.41 -25.28 -8.45
CA LYS A 140 6.40 -24.47 -9.14
C LYS A 140 6.01 -24.26 -10.60
N ASP A 141 5.67 -25.34 -11.30
CA ASP A 141 5.23 -25.27 -12.70
C ASP A 141 3.92 -24.50 -12.83
N ALA A 142 3.02 -24.57 -11.85
CA ALA A 142 1.81 -23.74 -11.80
C ALA A 142 2.12 -22.23 -11.66
N GLU A 143 3.14 -21.86 -10.86
CA GLU A 143 3.58 -20.46 -10.76
C GLU A 143 4.15 -19.97 -12.08
N ASP A 144 4.99 -20.78 -12.71
CA ASP A 144 5.59 -20.46 -14.00
C ASP A 144 4.49 -20.30 -15.08
N ILE A 145 3.53 -21.24 -15.14
CA ILE A 145 2.34 -21.14 -16.01
C ILE A 145 1.52 -19.87 -15.71
N LYS A 146 1.30 -19.53 -14.44
CA LYS A 146 0.57 -18.32 -14.04
C LYS A 146 1.26 -17.06 -14.55
N ILE A 147 2.58 -16.98 -14.40
CA ILE A 147 3.37 -15.81 -14.81
C ILE A 147 3.42 -15.68 -16.33
N GLU A 148 3.63 -16.79 -17.05
CA GLU A 148 3.85 -16.78 -18.50
C GLU A 148 2.54 -16.72 -19.31
N HIS A 149 1.49 -17.40 -18.85
CA HIS A 149 0.27 -17.60 -19.62
C HIS A 149 -1.00 -17.11 -18.94
N GLY A 150 -0.93 -16.69 -17.67
CA GLY A 150 -2.07 -16.20 -16.91
C GLY A 150 -2.78 -15.02 -17.58
N VAL A 151 -4.09 -15.00 -17.43
CA VAL A 151 -4.96 -13.87 -17.76
C VAL A 151 -6.15 -13.92 -16.82
N ALA A 152 -6.42 -12.80 -16.16
CA ALA A 152 -7.42 -12.70 -15.11
C ALA A 152 -8.84 -12.66 -15.65
N LYS A 153 -9.04 -12.20 -16.89
CA LYS A 153 -10.36 -12.15 -17.57
C LYS A 153 -10.38 -13.11 -18.75
N GLN A 154 -11.17 -14.17 -18.67
CA GLN A 154 -11.19 -15.26 -19.67
C GLN A 154 -11.55 -14.77 -21.07
N LEU A 155 -12.39 -13.75 -21.19
CA LEU A 155 -12.76 -13.15 -22.48
C LEU A 155 -11.57 -12.51 -23.22
N LEU A 156 -10.48 -12.20 -22.52
CA LEU A 156 -9.25 -11.65 -23.11
C LEU A 156 -8.24 -12.75 -23.49
N ALA A 157 -8.50 -14.01 -23.14
CA ALA A 157 -7.63 -15.11 -23.49
C ALA A 157 -7.78 -15.48 -24.98
N GLY A 158 -6.65 -15.57 -25.69
CA GLY A 158 -6.62 -16.00 -27.09
C GLY A 158 -7.25 -17.40 -27.26
N VAL A 159 -8.22 -17.50 -28.19
CA VAL A 159 -9.01 -18.73 -28.40
C VAL A 159 -8.15 -19.90 -28.89
N ASP A 160 -7.17 -19.61 -29.74
CA ASP A 160 -6.30 -20.62 -30.36
C ASP A 160 -4.97 -20.84 -29.63
N GLU A 161 -4.73 -20.09 -28.55
CA GLU A 161 -3.51 -20.21 -27.77
C GLU A 161 -3.55 -21.47 -26.91
N ARG A 162 -2.51 -22.30 -27.05
CA ARG A 162 -2.34 -23.52 -26.25
C ARG A 162 -0.99 -23.48 -25.54
N LEU A 163 -0.97 -24.04 -24.35
CA LEU A 163 0.21 -24.19 -23.52
C LEU A 163 0.41 -25.67 -23.18
N GLU A 164 1.68 -26.04 -23.03
CA GLU A 164 2.05 -27.34 -22.49
C GLU A 164 2.05 -27.26 -20.96
N VAL A 165 1.38 -28.22 -20.33
CA VAL A 165 1.27 -28.32 -18.87
C VAL A 165 2.03 -29.58 -18.45
N PRO A 166 3.08 -29.46 -17.62
CA PRO A 166 3.77 -30.60 -17.03
C PRO A 166 2.80 -31.51 -16.27
N GLY A 167 2.99 -32.82 -16.39
CA GLY A 167 2.22 -33.78 -15.63
C GLY A 167 2.76 -33.94 -14.20
N LEU A 168 1.88 -34.30 -13.26
CA LEU A 168 2.25 -34.67 -11.90
C LEU A 168 2.40 -36.19 -11.76
N GLY A 169 3.53 -36.64 -11.20
CA GLY A 169 3.86 -38.06 -11.01
C GLY A 169 4.20 -38.76 -12.33
N ASP A 170 3.60 -39.93 -12.57
CA ASP A 170 3.85 -40.72 -13.79
C ASP A 170 3.07 -40.21 -15.02
N ARG A 171 2.43 -39.04 -14.93
CA ARG A 171 1.66 -38.46 -16.04
C ARG A 171 2.59 -37.68 -16.95
N GLY A 172 2.51 -37.94 -18.25
CA GLY A 172 3.18 -37.12 -19.27
C GLY A 172 2.59 -35.70 -19.36
N PRO A 173 3.30 -34.78 -20.05
CA PRO A 173 2.79 -33.43 -20.31
C PRO A 173 1.55 -33.47 -21.20
N ARG A 174 0.73 -32.43 -21.11
CA ARG A 174 -0.51 -32.29 -21.90
C ARG A 174 -0.70 -30.87 -22.41
N MET A 175 -1.39 -30.74 -23.53
CA MET A 175 -1.77 -29.43 -24.07
C MET A 175 -3.10 -28.96 -23.46
N LEU A 176 -3.13 -27.71 -23.01
CA LEU A 176 -4.31 -27.01 -22.50
C LEU A 176 -4.52 -25.72 -23.29
N SER A 177 -5.78 -25.30 -23.52
CA SER A 177 -6.03 -23.96 -24.06
C SER A 177 -5.81 -22.89 -22.99
N ARG A 178 -5.34 -21.71 -23.40
CA ARG A 178 -5.19 -20.57 -22.49
C ARG A 178 -6.53 -20.12 -21.89
N GLN A 179 -7.63 -20.27 -22.62
CA GLN A 179 -8.98 -20.07 -22.08
C GLN A 179 -9.34 -20.99 -20.93
N ALA A 180 -8.91 -22.25 -20.96
CA ALA A 180 -9.16 -23.17 -19.85
C ALA A 180 -8.32 -22.80 -18.61
N LEU A 181 -7.09 -22.30 -18.80
CA LEU A 181 -6.31 -21.72 -17.70
C LEU A 181 -7.00 -20.49 -17.12
N ALA A 182 -7.47 -19.58 -17.97
CA ALA A 182 -8.18 -18.39 -17.54
C ALA A 182 -9.47 -18.71 -16.78
N GLY A 183 -10.21 -19.75 -17.18
CA GLY A 183 -11.38 -20.25 -16.45
C GLY A 183 -11.08 -20.83 -15.06
N VAL A 184 -9.81 -21.05 -14.70
CA VAL A 184 -9.37 -21.37 -13.33
C VAL A 184 -8.96 -20.10 -12.58
N ILE A 185 -8.36 -19.13 -13.28
CA ILE A 185 -7.81 -17.90 -12.69
C ILE A 185 -8.90 -16.89 -12.37
N GLU A 186 -9.79 -16.62 -13.32
CA GLU A 186 -10.81 -15.57 -13.22
C GLU A 186 -11.65 -15.68 -11.95
N PRO A 187 -12.22 -16.85 -11.59
CA PRO A 187 -13.01 -16.97 -10.35
C PRO A 187 -12.23 -16.61 -9.08
N ARG A 188 -10.91 -16.87 -9.05
CA ARG A 188 -10.08 -16.52 -7.90
C ARG A 188 -9.82 -15.03 -7.83
N VAL A 189 -9.58 -14.37 -8.96
CA VAL A 189 -9.41 -12.92 -9.01
C VAL A 189 -10.74 -12.22 -8.68
N GLU A 190 -11.87 -12.76 -9.18
CA GLU A 190 -13.21 -12.31 -8.81
C GLU A 190 -13.42 -12.34 -7.30
N GLU A 191 -13.05 -13.44 -6.64
CA GLU A 191 -13.18 -13.55 -5.18
C GLU A 191 -12.31 -12.52 -4.44
N ILE A 192 -11.05 -12.33 -4.86
CA ILE A 192 -10.15 -11.31 -4.28
C ILE A 192 -10.78 -9.92 -4.41
N PHE A 193 -11.26 -9.55 -5.59
CA PHE A 193 -11.86 -8.24 -5.81
C PHE A 193 -13.22 -8.08 -5.14
N ALA A 194 -14.03 -9.13 -5.03
CA ALA A 194 -15.29 -9.10 -4.28
C ALA A 194 -15.05 -8.84 -2.79
N LEU A 195 -14.02 -9.45 -2.19
CA LEU A 195 -13.65 -9.18 -0.79
C LEU A 195 -13.13 -7.75 -0.61
N VAL A 196 -12.37 -7.23 -1.57
CA VAL A 196 -11.96 -5.81 -1.56
C VAL A 196 -13.18 -4.90 -1.64
N GLN A 197 -14.14 -5.19 -2.52
CA GLN A 197 -15.38 -4.41 -2.64
C GLN A 197 -16.18 -4.44 -1.33
N GLN A 198 -16.22 -5.59 -0.65
CA GLN A 198 -16.86 -5.72 0.65
C GLN A 198 -16.17 -4.83 1.71
N VAL A 199 -14.84 -4.83 1.77
CA VAL A 199 -14.08 -3.90 2.65
C VAL A 199 -14.42 -2.45 2.35
N VAL A 200 -14.49 -2.08 1.06
CA VAL A 200 -14.84 -0.71 0.66
C VAL A 200 -16.25 -0.34 1.10
N ARG A 201 -17.23 -1.23 0.93
CA ARG A 201 -18.60 -1.04 1.41
C ARG A 201 -18.68 -0.88 2.92
N ASP A 202 -18.07 -1.80 3.66
CA ASP A 202 -18.10 -1.82 5.12
C ASP A 202 -17.38 -0.61 5.73
N SER A 203 -16.43 -0.02 5.00
CA SER A 203 -15.76 1.21 5.42
C SER A 203 -16.65 2.46 5.36
N GLY A 204 -17.75 2.43 4.59
CA GLY A 204 -18.66 3.56 4.39
C GLY A 204 -18.18 4.64 3.41
N TYR A 205 -17.06 4.41 2.70
CA TYR A 205 -16.47 5.39 1.77
C TYR A 205 -16.78 5.14 0.28
N GLU A 206 -17.55 4.11 -0.08
CA GLU A 206 -17.79 3.71 -1.49
C GLU A 206 -18.26 4.87 -2.39
N GLU A 207 -19.13 5.74 -1.88
CA GLU A 207 -19.76 6.85 -2.61
C GLU A 207 -18.82 8.03 -2.86
N VAL A 208 -17.70 8.14 -2.13
CA VAL A 208 -16.76 9.27 -2.23
C VAL A 208 -15.48 8.93 -3.00
N LEU A 209 -15.43 7.77 -3.66
CA LEU A 209 -14.27 7.29 -4.44
C LEU A 209 -14.29 7.81 -5.88
N SER A 210 -14.14 9.12 -6.05
CA SER A 210 -14.27 9.76 -7.37
C SER A 210 -13.15 9.38 -8.34
N SER A 211 -11.96 9.04 -7.83
CA SER A 211 -10.82 8.59 -8.64
C SER A 211 -10.77 7.08 -8.86
N GLY A 212 -11.73 6.33 -8.32
CA GLY A 212 -11.85 4.88 -8.54
C GLY A 212 -10.81 4.06 -7.76
N VAL A 213 -10.25 3.05 -8.43
CA VAL A 213 -9.38 2.04 -7.81
C VAL A 213 -8.02 1.99 -8.50
N VAL A 214 -6.95 1.97 -7.72
CA VAL A 214 -5.58 1.76 -8.19
C VAL A 214 -5.11 0.41 -7.69
N ILE A 215 -4.92 -0.54 -8.61
CA ILE A 215 -4.38 -1.86 -8.29
C ILE A 215 -2.85 -1.86 -8.45
N THR A 216 -2.11 -2.49 -7.54
CA THR A 216 -0.66 -2.64 -7.63
C THR A 216 -0.22 -3.99 -7.05
N GLY A 217 1.08 -4.19 -6.86
CA GLY A 217 1.62 -5.43 -6.33
C GLY A 217 1.99 -6.44 -7.41
N GLY A 218 2.56 -7.57 -6.98
CA GLY A 218 3.14 -8.54 -7.89
C GLY A 218 2.13 -9.28 -8.76
N ALA A 219 0.94 -9.56 -8.22
CA ALA A 219 -0.11 -10.29 -8.94
C ALA A 219 -0.88 -9.39 -9.92
N SER A 220 -0.91 -8.07 -9.70
CA SER A 220 -1.60 -7.13 -10.59
C SER A 220 -0.93 -6.97 -11.96
N LEU A 221 0.26 -7.57 -12.17
CA LEU A 221 0.91 -7.67 -13.47
C LEU A 221 0.19 -8.62 -14.43
N MET A 222 -0.68 -9.49 -13.92
CA MET A 222 -1.43 -10.42 -14.75
C MET A 222 -2.36 -9.63 -15.72
N PRO A 223 -2.34 -9.92 -17.04
CA PRO A 223 -3.26 -9.30 -17.98
C PRO A 223 -4.71 -9.53 -17.59
N GLY A 224 -5.61 -8.56 -17.84
CA GLY A 224 -7.04 -8.68 -17.51
C GLY A 224 -7.41 -8.24 -16.09
N MET A 225 -6.44 -7.94 -15.22
CA MET A 225 -6.71 -7.52 -13.83
C MET A 225 -7.46 -6.18 -13.76
N VAL A 226 -7.16 -5.24 -14.68
CA VAL A 226 -7.83 -3.94 -14.73
C VAL A 226 -9.26 -4.12 -15.22
N GLU A 227 -9.42 -4.84 -16.34
CA GLU A 227 -10.70 -5.05 -17.02
C GLU A 227 -11.68 -5.88 -16.19
N LEU A 228 -11.18 -6.83 -15.40
CA LEU A 228 -12.01 -7.56 -14.44
C LEU A 228 -12.35 -6.71 -13.21
N GLY A 229 -11.39 -5.89 -12.77
CA GLY A 229 -11.60 -4.94 -11.69
C GLY A 229 -12.72 -3.94 -12.02
N GLU A 230 -12.77 -3.42 -13.24
CA GLU A 230 -13.82 -2.49 -13.69
C GLU A 230 -15.22 -3.14 -13.66
N ASP A 231 -15.33 -4.41 -14.08
CA ASP A 231 -16.59 -5.16 -14.04
C ASP A 231 -17.10 -5.35 -12.61
N ILE A 232 -16.20 -5.57 -11.65
CA ILE A 232 -16.55 -5.87 -10.25
C ILE A 232 -16.77 -4.60 -9.44
N PHE A 233 -15.82 -3.67 -9.49
CA PHE A 233 -15.87 -2.45 -8.68
C PHE A 233 -16.86 -1.42 -9.23
N LEU A 234 -17.26 -1.54 -10.50
CA LEU A 234 -18.13 -0.58 -11.20
C LEU A 234 -17.59 0.87 -11.11
N LYS A 235 -16.26 0.98 -11.09
CA LYS A 235 -15.50 2.23 -11.01
C LYS A 235 -14.27 2.12 -11.92
N PRO A 236 -13.70 3.24 -12.39
CA PRO A 236 -12.44 3.21 -13.14
C PRO A 236 -11.36 2.48 -12.35
N VAL A 237 -10.66 1.57 -13.02
CA VAL A 237 -9.51 0.87 -12.43
C VAL A 237 -8.28 1.20 -13.24
N ARG A 238 -7.16 1.41 -12.57
CA ARG A 238 -5.86 1.51 -13.26
C ARG A 238 -4.76 0.76 -12.54
N LEU A 239 -3.75 0.37 -13.30
CA LEU A 239 -2.52 -0.19 -12.75
C LEU A 239 -1.65 0.92 -12.14
N GLY A 240 -1.29 0.76 -10.87
CA GLY A 240 -0.40 1.62 -10.11
C GLY A 240 1.06 1.30 -10.39
N LEU A 241 1.81 2.28 -10.89
CA LEU A 241 3.24 2.19 -11.16
C LEU A 241 4.02 3.24 -10.34
N PRO A 242 5.20 2.91 -9.81
CA PRO A 242 6.05 3.90 -9.14
C PRO A 242 6.34 5.13 -10.03
N GLN A 243 6.13 6.33 -9.49
CA GLN A 243 6.24 7.60 -10.23
C GLN A 243 7.68 8.18 -10.29
N TYR A 244 8.70 7.33 -10.26
CA TYR A 244 10.10 7.77 -10.27
C TYR A 244 10.59 8.16 -11.67
N THR A 245 11.16 9.36 -11.78
CA THR A 245 11.61 9.96 -13.06
C THR A 245 13.13 10.04 -13.22
N GLY A 246 13.89 9.44 -12.30
CA GLY A 246 15.36 9.43 -12.40
C GLY A 246 15.90 8.33 -13.32
N PRO A 247 17.24 8.15 -13.37
CA PRO A 247 17.91 7.30 -14.36
C PRO A 247 17.51 5.81 -14.34
N LEU A 248 16.95 5.33 -13.23
CA LEU A 248 16.50 3.95 -13.05
C LEU A 248 14.98 3.78 -13.24
N SER A 249 14.27 4.78 -13.81
CA SER A 249 12.82 4.76 -14.01
C SER A 249 12.34 3.46 -14.64
N ASP A 250 13.00 3.00 -15.70
CA ASP A 250 12.55 1.83 -16.46
C ASP A 250 12.67 0.53 -15.65
N MET A 251 13.65 0.47 -14.75
CA MET A 251 13.86 -0.69 -13.87
C MET A 251 12.82 -0.75 -12.74
N VAL A 252 12.46 0.42 -12.20
CA VAL A 252 11.59 0.48 -11.02
C VAL A 252 10.11 0.65 -11.36
N ARG A 253 9.78 0.97 -12.62
CA ARG A 253 8.41 1.16 -13.12
C ARG A 253 7.69 -0.18 -13.32
N SER A 254 7.51 -0.89 -12.23
CA SER A 254 6.73 -2.13 -12.14
C SER A 254 5.89 -2.10 -10.85
N PRO A 255 4.63 -2.58 -10.87
CA PRO A 255 3.81 -2.71 -9.66
C PRO A 255 4.49 -3.54 -8.56
N ARG A 256 5.33 -4.52 -8.95
CA ARG A 256 6.16 -5.32 -8.02
C ARG A 256 7.08 -4.49 -7.13
N ASN A 257 7.44 -3.29 -7.58
CA ASN A 257 8.39 -2.41 -6.89
C ASN A 257 7.68 -1.31 -6.08
N ALA A 258 6.34 -1.29 -6.04
CA ALA A 258 5.55 -0.24 -5.38
C ALA A 258 5.97 -0.04 -3.92
N THR A 259 5.98 -1.11 -3.13
CA THR A 259 6.36 -1.07 -1.71
C THR A 259 7.77 -0.53 -1.52
N ALA A 260 8.74 -1.10 -2.24
CA ALA A 260 10.14 -0.74 -2.09
C ALA A 260 10.40 0.73 -2.45
N MET A 261 9.82 1.20 -3.56
CA MET A 261 9.89 2.61 -3.95
C MET A 261 9.17 3.51 -2.94
N GLY A 262 8.05 3.05 -2.42
CA GLY A 262 7.28 3.73 -1.38
C GLY A 262 8.05 3.96 -0.08
N LEU A 263 8.79 2.94 0.36
CA LEU A 263 9.69 3.03 1.52
C LEU A 263 10.79 4.07 1.30
N LEU A 264 11.34 4.17 0.09
CA LEU A 264 12.34 5.19 -0.24
C LEU A 264 11.76 6.60 -0.22
N VAL A 265 10.55 6.79 -0.76
CA VAL A 265 9.82 8.07 -0.72
C VAL A 265 9.53 8.48 0.74
N GLU A 266 9.11 7.53 1.56
CA GLU A 266 8.87 7.77 2.99
C GLU A 266 10.17 8.14 3.72
N ALA A 267 11.25 7.39 3.51
CA ALA A 267 12.56 7.69 4.10
C ALA A 267 13.08 9.08 3.68
N GLN A 268 12.89 9.47 2.42
CA GLN A 268 13.23 10.81 1.94
C GLN A 268 12.40 11.88 2.66
N THR A 269 11.10 11.65 2.81
CA THR A 269 10.17 12.55 3.49
C THR A 269 10.55 12.72 4.97
N GLN A 270 10.87 11.64 5.67
CA GLN A 270 11.33 11.67 7.06
C GLN A 270 12.64 12.45 7.22
N ARG A 271 13.62 12.24 6.33
CA ARG A 271 14.89 13.01 6.34
C ARG A 271 14.66 14.50 6.11
N GLN A 272 13.79 14.86 5.17
CA GLN A 272 13.45 16.27 4.91
C GLN A 272 12.74 16.91 6.10
N ARG A 273 11.79 16.21 6.73
CA ARG A 273 11.12 16.66 7.97
C ARG A 273 12.14 16.87 9.09
N GLY A 274 13.03 15.90 9.32
CA GLY A 274 14.11 15.99 10.31
C GLY A 274 15.07 17.17 10.06
N ALA A 275 15.49 17.37 8.81
CA ALA A 275 16.34 18.49 8.41
C ALA A 275 15.66 19.85 8.63
N ARG A 276 14.37 19.98 8.27
CA ARG A 276 13.59 21.22 8.51
C ARG A 276 13.47 21.54 10.00
N ILE A 277 13.24 20.53 10.84
CA ILE A 277 13.19 20.71 12.30
C ILE A 277 14.55 21.17 12.82
N ALA A 278 15.63 20.48 12.45
CA ALA A 278 16.99 20.83 12.86
C ALA A 278 17.38 22.26 12.46
N GLN A 279 16.99 22.69 11.25
CA GLN A 279 17.25 24.04 10.76
C GLN A 279 16.46 25.11 11.54
N LYS A 280 15.18 24.85 11.87
CA LYS A 280 14.38 25.73 12.74
C LYS A 280 14.96 25.84 14.15
N THR A 281 15.42 24.73 14.73
CA THR A 281 16.04 24.72 16.07
C THR A 281 17.39 25.45 16.08
N SER A 282 18.19 25.29 15.02
CA SER A 282 19.46 26.02 14.84
C SER A 282 19.27 27.53 14.70
N GLY A 283 18.28 27.96 13.90
CA GLY A 283 17.90 29.37 13.77
C GLY A 283 17.43 29.98 15.08
N ALA A 284 16.64 29.26 15.87
CA ALA A 284 16.20 29.69 17.20
C ALA A 284 17.37 29.81 18.20
N ARG A 285 18.32 28.86 18.20
CA ARG A 285 19.54 28.96 19.04
C ARG A 285 20.44 30.12 18.62
N SER A 286 20.57 30.38 17.31
CA SER A 286 21.31 31.52 16.78
C SER A 286 20.69 32.87 17.17
N LEU A 287 19.36 32.96 17.25
CA LEU A 287 18.66 34.16 17.69
C LEU A 287 18.82 34.39 19.20
N VAL A 288 18.69 33.33 20.01
CA VAL A 288 18.92 33.41 21.46
C VAL A 288 20.36 33.79 21.78
N ALA A 289 21.34 33.27 21.04
CA ALA A 289 22.74 33.67 21.18
C ALA A 289 22.94 35.17 20.87
N ARG A 290 22.37 35.67 19.77
CA ARG A 290 22.46 37.11 19.41
C ARG A 290 21.77 38.02 20.42
N VAL A 291 20.63 37.61 20.99
CA VAL A 291 19.92 38.37 22.02
C VAL A 291 20.74 38.39 23.32
N ARG A 292 21.30 37.24 23.73
CA ARG A 292 22.19 37.17 24.91
C ARG A 292 23.43 38.04 24.73
N ASP A 293 24.05 38.00 23.56
CA ASP A 293 25.26 38.77 23.29
C ASP A 293 24.96 40.29 23.19
N TRP A 294 23.74 40.68 22.79
CA TRP A 294 23.27 42.07 22.84
C TRP A 294 22.99 42.53 24.28
N PHE A 295 22.37 41.70 25.12
CA PHE A 295 22.15 42.02 26.54
C PHE A 295 23.45 42.04 27.35
N ALA A 296 24.42 41.18 27.04
CA ALA A 296 25.73 41.17 27.68
C ALA A 296 26.68 42.28 27.18
N GLY A 297 26.34 42.96 26.07
CA GLY A 297 27.10 44.08 25.52
C GLY A 297 26.58 45.47 25.93
N ASN A 298 25.38 45.56 26.52
CA ASN A 298 24.71 46.82 26.84
C ASN A 298 24.43 47.07 28.33
N PHE A 299 24.97 46.23 29.24
CA PHE A 299 24.99 46.44 30.69
C PHE A 299 26.34 46.04 31.29
#